data_AF-F8PJK0-F1
#
_entry.id   AF-F8PJK0-F1
#
_cell.length_a   1.000
_cell.length_b   1.000
_cell.length_c   1.000
_cell.angle_alpha   90.00
_cell.angle_beta   90.00
_cell.angle_gamma   90.00
#
_symmetry.space_group_name_H-M   'P 1'
#
loop_
_entity.id
_entity.type
_entity.pdbx_description
1 polymer ?
#
loop_
_entity_poly.entity_id
_entity_poly.type
_entity_poly.pdbx_seq_one_letter_code
_entity_poly.pdbx_strand_id
1 'polypeptide(L)'
;MVQWYRVLVMVLIVSQLLLRIFNNKDKKKGQHDTYCWYMENIGLVASQFPDTSNVRFQSHIKAVEVVLMDHQAILKFLEFVRDKKDHWKLNHMELNLYKALHCSKTMTEVVAIVWFGGQAQSLSMCWTWDHYTELKQHLKLMITNPELIFGANVAPKTACFGGRLCFNPAAMAAAFKLASKLEHLCPITLALFQGALNKWESFTTEYAPGGTIDQASTEEHDAAWMPAINDANKGALGIFRLRAQDKPTLSMHQHNAITQFCHNDTQLFVDATFTSEDFCHAMHLVREIDSTGLEKKCHLEIIQHEEGEVQAKRQRVAEAAEGSTEEGEPRG
;
A
#
# COMPACT_ATOMS: atom_id res chain seq x y z
N MET A 1 -3.65 -14.13 -26.81
CA MET A 1 -4.06 -14.77 -25.53
C MET A 1 -2.90 -14.97 -24.54
N VAL A 2 -1.67 -15.32 -24.97
CA VAL A 2 -0.51 -15.60 -24.08
C VAL A 2 0.05 -14.36 -23.36
N GLN A 3 -0.03 -13.17 -23.97
CA GLN A 3 0.52 -11.93 -23.40
C GLN A 3 -0.31 -11.37 -22.24
N TRP A 4 -1.58 -11.76 -22.17
CA TRP A 4 -2.60 -11.29 -21.23
C TRP A 4 -2.44 -11.84 -19.82
N TYR A 5 -2.26 -13.16 -19.75
CA TYR A 5 -2.00 -13.84 -18.48
C TYR A 5 -0.71 -13.35 -17.84
N ARG A 6 0.26 -12.87 -18.62
CA ARG A 6 1.55 -12.39 -18.10
C ARG A 6 1.44 -11.05 -17.38
N VAL A 7 0.67 -10.09 -17.91
CA VAL A 7 0.54 -8.72 -17.35
C VAL A 7 -0.14 -8.72 -15.98
N LEU A 8 -1.25 -9.44 -15.83
CA LEU A 8 -1.96 -9.53 -14.55
C LEU A 8 -1.20 -10.37 -13.52
N VAL A 9 -0.56 -11.47 -13.95
CA VAL A 9 0.17 -12.35 -13.02
C VAL A 9 1.38 -11.66 -12.41
N MET A 10 2.15 -10.89 -13.19
CA MET A 10 3.34 -10.21 -12.68
C MET A 10 2.99 -9.11 -11.67
N VAL A 11 1.96 -8.30 -11.91
CA VAL A 11 1.57 -7.26 -10.93
C VAL A 11 0.89 -7.86 -9.70
N LEU A 12 0.14 -8.95 -9.84
CA LEU A 12 -0.35 -9.70 -8.68
C LEU A 12 0.82 -10.23 -7.84
N ILE A 13 1.86 -10.77 -8.47
CA ILE A 13 3.06 -11.24 -7.76
C ILE A 13 3.77 -10.06 -7.07
N VAL A 14 3.99 -8.94 -7.77
CA VAL A 14 4.67 -7.77 -7.21
C VAL A 14 3.89 -7.18 -6.04
N SER A 15 2.58 -6.96 -6.19
CA SER A 15 1.73 -6.46 -5.10
C SER A 15 1.65 -7.41 -3.90
N GLN A 16 1.63 -8.73 -4.13
CA GLN A 16 1.72 -9.71 -3.05
C GLN A 16 3.10 -9.73 -2.36
N LEU A 17 4.19 -9.56 -3.10
CA LEU A 17 5.53 -9.43 -2.54
C LEU A 17 5.64 -8.16 -1.69
N LEU A 18 5.13 -7.03 -2.21
CA LEU A 18 5.06 -5.76 -1.48
C LEU A 18 4.30 -5.91 -0.16
N LEU A 19 3.14 -6.54 -0.17
CA LEU A 19 2.41 -6.85 1.06
C LEU A 19 3.26 -7.71 2.02
N ARG A 20 3.83 -8.81 1.54
CA ARG A 20 4.61 -9.74 2.37
C ARG A 20 5.84 -9.11 3.00
N ILE A 21 6.39 -8.07 2.38
CA ILE A 21 7.56 -7.35 2.88
C ILE A 21 7.13 -6.15 3.72
N PHE A 22 6.24 -5.27 3.25
CA PHE A 22 5.92 -3.98 3.89
C PHE A 22 4.70 -4.03 4.83
N ASN A 23 3.87 -5.06 4.74
CA ASN A 23 2.71 -5.24 5.62
C ASN A 23 2.70 -6.64 6.25
N ASN A 24 3.87 -7.00 6.80
CA ASN A 24 4.07 -8.23 7.55
C ASN A 24 4.85 -7.91 8.84
N LYS A 25 4.22 -8.23 9.98
CA LYS A 25 4.75 -7.96 11.31
C LYS A 25 5.76 -9.00 11.80
N ASP A 26 5.91 -10.13 11.10
CA ASP A 26 6.96 -11.10 11.40
C ASP A 26 8.32 -10.48 11.03
N LYS A 27 9.08 -10.04 12.03
CA LYS A 27 10.39 -9.39 11.88
C LYS A 27 11.43 -10.24 11.12
N LYS A 28 11.22 -11.56 10.99
CA LYS A 28 12.10 -12.43 10.18
C LYS A 28 11.78 -12.38 8.69
N LYS A 29 10.54 -12.04 8.33
CA LYS A 29 10.01 -12.15 6.96
C LYS A 29 9.60 -10.81 6.37
N GLY A 30 9.21 -9.86 7.21
CA GLY A 30 8.68 -8.55 6.85
C GLY A 30 9.41 -7.42 7.56
N GLN A 31 9.12 -6.22 7.08
CA GLN A 31 9.73 -4.96 7.46
C GLN A 31 8.66 -3.92 7.80
N HIS A 32 7.49 -4.34 8.30
CA HIS A 32 6.32 -3.44 8.46
C HIS A 32 6.63 -2.20 9.30
N ASP A 33 7.06 -2.39 10.54
CA ASP A 33 7.31 -1.28 11.46
C ASP A 33 8.47 -0.41 10.95
N THR A 34 9.58 -1.04 10.53
CA THR A 34 10.74 -0.37 9.92
C THR A 34 10.36 0.46 8.70
N TYR A 35 9.49 -0.06 7.84
CA TYR A 35 9.00 0.65 6.65
C TYR A 35 8.20 1.88 7.04
N CYS A 36 7.22 1.74 7.95
CA CYS A 36 6.40 2.84 8.41
C CYS A 36 7.26 3.96 9.02
N TRP A 37 8.19 3.61 9.91
CA TRP A 37 9.07 4.56 10.57
C TRP A 37 10.04 5.24 9.60
N TYR A 38 10.61 4.48 8.66
CA TYR A 38 11.52 5.02 7.65
C TYR A 38 10.79 6.03 6.75
N MET A 39 9.58 5.70 6.29
CA MET A 39 8.78 6.59 5.45
C MET A 39 8.36 7.86 6.22
N GLU A 40 8.00 7.73 7.50
CA GLU A 40 7.73 8.87 8.38
C GLU A 40 8.95 9.80 8.50
N ASN A 41 10.14 9.23 8.69
CA ASN A 41 11.39 9.97 8.87
C ASN A 41 11.74 10.82 7.64
N ILE A 42 11.50 10.31 6.44
CA ILE A 42 11.77 11.05 5.20
C ILE A 42 10.63 12.00 4.81
N GLY A 43 9.63 12.20 5.68
CA GLY A 43 8.54 13.16 5.52
C GLY A 43 7.37 12.68 4.65
N LEU A 44 7.29 11.38 4.36
CA LEU A 44 6.11 10.79 3.73
C LEU A 44 5.05 10.46 4.78
N VAL A 45 3.77 10.56 4.39
CA VAL A 45 2.67 10.20 5.29
C VAL A 45 2.79 8.71 5.61
N ALA A 46 3.12 8.40 6.86
CA ALA A 46 3.30 7.05 7.37
C ALA A 46 1.94 6.34 7.46
N SER A 47 1.41 5.93 6.32
CA SER A 47 0.25 5.04 6.25
C SER A 47 0.73 3.61 6.05
N GLN A 48 0.03 2.66 6.68
CA GLN A 48 0.32 1.24 6.49
C GLN A 48 0.22 0.89 5.01
N PHE A 49 1.20 0.13 4.50
CA PHE A 49 1.17 -0.30 3.10
C PHE A 49 -0.15 -1.05 2.81
N PRO A 50 -0.82 -0.78 1.67
CA PRO A 50 -2.15 -1.32 1.38
C PRO A 50 -2.24 -2.84 1.54
N ASP A 51 -3.32 -3.31 2.19
CA ASP A 51 -3.55 -4.73 2.38
C ASP A 51 -4.13 -5.38 1.11
N THR A 52 -3.31 -6.16 0.42
CA THR A 52 -3.68 -6.94 -0.77
C THR A 52 -4.02 -8.41 -0.48
N SER A 53 -4.03 -8.85 0.79
CA SER A 53 -4.39 -10.25 1.16
C SER A 53 -5.88 -10.42 1.41
N ASN A 54 -6.54 -9.40 1.94
CA ASN A 54 -7.98 -9.34 1.94
C ASN A 54 -8.42 -8.98 0.52
N VAL A 55 -9.22 -9.84 -0.12
CA VAL A 55 -9.70 -9.75 -1.52
C VAL A 55 -10.72 -8.61 -1.70
N ARG A 56 -10.39 -7.43 -1.18
CA ARG A 56 -11.18 -6.22 -1.37
C ARG A 56 -10.95 -5.74 -2.79
N PHE A 57 -12.03 -5.37 -3.45
CA PHE A 57 -11.98 -4.71 -4.75
C PHE A 57 -10.98 -3.54 -4.69
N GLN A 58 -10.08 -3.47 -5.68
CA GLN A 58 -9.02 -2.46 -5.83
C GLN A 58 -7.85 -2.50 -4.85
N SER A 59 -7.73 -3.49 -3.96
CA SER A 59 -6.60 -3.56 -3.02
C SER A 59 -5.23 -3.54 -3.74
N HIS A 60 -5.10 -4.33 -4.82
CA HIS A 60 -3.90 -4.36 -5.65
C HIS A 60 -3.64 -3.03 -6.37
N ILE A 61 -4.69 -2.31 -6.76
CA ILE A 61 -4.56 -1.00 -7.41
C ILE A 61 -3.98 0.01 -6.42
N LYS A 62 -4.51 0.05 -5.19
CA LYS A 62 -3.99 0.93 -4.13
C LYS A 62 -2.51 0.63 -3.83
N ALA A 63 -2.13 -0.65 -3.80
CA ALA A 63 -0.74 -1.03 -3.59
C ALA A 63 0.20 -0.48 -4.69
N VAL A 64 -0.20 -0.59 -5.96
CA VAL A 64 0.64 -0.09 -7.06
C VAL A 64 0.63 1.43 -7.20
N GLU A 65 -0.42 2.12 -6.73
CA GLU A 65 -0.41 3.58 -6.61
C GLU A 65 0.67 4.06 -5.65
N VAL A 66 0.77 3.44 -4.46
CA VAL A 66 1.83 3.74 -3.48
C VAL A 66 3.21 3.47 -4.09
N VAL A 67 3.36 2.37 -4.85
CA VAL A 67 4.61 2.06 -5.55
C VAL A 67 5.02 3.16 -6.52
N LEU A 68 4.08 3.75 -7.27
CA LEU A 68 4.40 4.83 -8.20
C LEU A 68 4.71 6.15 -7.48
N MET A 69 3.93 6.49 -6.47
CA MET A 69 4.11 7.73 -5.70
C MET A 69 5.46 7.73 -4.98
N ASP A 70 5.78 6.62 -4.32
CA ASP A 70 6.93 6.51 -3.42
C ASP A 70 8.06 5.68 -4.03
N HIS A 71 8.09 5.50 -5.36
CA HIS A 71 9.01 4.59 -6.06
C HIS A 71 10.47 4.72 -5.60
N GLN A 72 10.99 5.95 -5.57
CA GLN A 72 12.36 6.23 -5.17
C GLN A 72 12.59 6.03 -3.67
N ALA A 73 11.61 6.38 -2.85
CA ALA A 73 11.68 6.16 -1.40
C ALA A 73 11.69 4.66 -1.08
N ILE A 74 10.88 3.86 -1.78
CA ILE A 74 10.84 2.40 -1.64
C ILE A 74 12.18 1.77 -2.05
N LEU A 75 12.81 2.25 -3.13
CA LEU A 75 14.13 1.75 -3.53
C LEU A 75 15.20 2.07 -2.47
N LYS A 76 15.25 3.32 -1.98
CA LYS A 76 16.16 3.72 -0.90
C LYS A 76 15.92 2.94 0.38
N PHE A 77 14.67 2.66 0.71
CA PHE A 77 14.30 1.81 1.83
C PHE A 77 14.85 0.38 1.68
N LEU A 78 14.72 -0.22 0.50
CA LEU A 78 15.28 -1.56 0.24
C LEU A 78 16.82 -1.56 0.34
N GLU A 79 17.48 -0.49 -0.12
CA GLU A 79 18.93 -0.32 0.06
C GLU A 79 19.32 -0.17 1.54
N PHE A 80 18.54 0.60 2.30
CA PHE A 80 18.70 0.72 3.75
C PHE A 80 18.56 -0.64 4.45
N VAL A 81 17.53 -1.42 4.11
CA VAL A 81 17.34 -2.79 4.64
C VAL A 81 18.50 -3.72 4.25
N ARG A 82 19.02 -3.61 3.03
CA ARG A 82 20.19 -4.38 2.58
C ARG A 82 21.40 -4.08 3.47
N ASP A 83 21.71 -2.82 3.66
CA ASP A 83 22.94 -2.38 4.34
C ASP A 83 22.87 -2.57 5.85
N LYS A 84 21.65 -2.58 6.42
CA LYS A 84 21.40 -2.92 7.82
C LYS A 84 21.83 -4.36 8.14
N LYS A 85 21.63 -5.31 7.22
CA LYS A 85 21.88 -6.74 7.43
C LYS A 85 23.38 -7.08 7.51
N ASP A 86 23.71 -8.10 8.29
CA ASP A 86 25.10 -8.55 8.51
C ASP A 86 25.83 -8.93 7.22
N HIS A 87 25.12 -9.59 6.30
CA HIS A 87 25.68 -10.05 5.03
C HIS A 87 25.51 -9.05 3.88
N TRP A 88 24.95 -7.86 4.12
CA TRP A 88 24.74 -6.82 3.11
C TRP A 88 23.97 -7.30 1.87
N LYS A 89 23.06 -8.26 2.08
CA LYS A 89 22.30 -8.91 1.01
C LYS A 89 20.81 -8.84 1.30
N LEU A 90 20.07 -8.51 0.25
CA LEU A 90 18.63 -8.70 0.21
C LEU A 90 18.31 -10.19 0.24
N ASN A 91 17.24 -10.58 0.93
CA ASN A 91 16.73 -11.94 0.83
C ASN A 91 16.09 -12.16 -0.56
N HIS A 92 15.71 -13.40 -0.89
CA HIS A 92 15.14 -13.72 -2.19
C HIS A 92 13.88 -12.89 -2.54
N MET A 93 13.01 -12.62 -1.57
CA MET A 93 11.78 -11.86 -1.81
C MET A 93 12.09 -10.38 -2.05
N GLU A 94 12.91 -9.76 -1.21
CA GLU A 94 13.35 -8.38 -1.33
C GLU A 94 14.15 -8.15 -2.62
N LEU A 95 15.02 -9.08 -3.00
CA LEU A 95 15.80 -8.98 -4.23
C LEU A 95 14.91 -9.08 -5.46
N ASN A 96 13.93 -9.98 -5.46
CA ASN A 96 12.96 -10.09 -6.55
C ASN A 96 12.15 -8.81 -6.68
N LEU A 97 11.69 -8.24 -5.56
CA LEU A 97 11.00 -6.96 -5.56
C LEU A 97 11.90 -5.84 -6.08
N TYR A 98 13.13 -5.73 -5.58
CA TYR A 98 14.08 -4.71 -6.00
C TYR A 98 14.35 -4.75 -7.50
N LYS A 99 14.57 -5.96 -8.06
CA LYS A 99 14.73 -6.17 -9.51
C LYS A 99 13.47 -5.82 -10.29
N ALA A 100 12.31 -6.18 -9.77
CA ALA A 100 11.03 -5.87 -10.39
C ALA A 100 10.79 -4.34 -10.47
N LEU A 101 11.11 -3.60 -9.41
CA LEU A 101 10.97 -2.14 -9.37
C LEU A 101 11.96 -1.39 -10.29
N HIS A 102 13.08 -2.02 -10.65
CA HIS A 102 14.01 -1.50 -11.67
C HIS A 102 13.64 -1.93 -13.11
N CYS A 103 12.77 -2.92 -13.25
CA CYS A 103 12.41 -3.48 -14.54
C CYS A 103 11.38 -2.58 -15.25
N SER A 104 11.78 -2.00 -16.39
CA SER A 104 10.88 -1.18 -17.23
C SER A 104 9.60 -1.92 -17.62
N LYS A 105 9.68 -3.23 -17.90
CA LYS A 105 8.50 -4.06 -18.22
C LYS A 105 7.52 -4.12 -17.07
N THR A 106 8.00 -4.38 -15.86
CA THR A 106 7.15 -4.40 -14.65
C THR A 106 6.55 -3.03 -14.37
N MET A 107 7.34 -1.96 -14.49
CA MET A 107 6.84 -0.60 -14.30
C MET A 107 5.81 -0.22 -15.37
N THR A 108 5.90 -0.78 -16.57
CA THR A 108 4.87 -0.62 -17.61
C THR A 108 3.54 -1.21 -17.18
N GLU A 109 3.55 -2.41 -16.61
CA GLU A 109 2.33 -3.06 -16.11
C GLU A 109 1.75 -2.33 -14.88
N VAL A 110 2.62 -1.84 -13.99
CA VAL A 110 2.23 -1.01 -12.85
C VAL A 110 1.50 0.25 -13.30
N VAL A 111 2.06 1.00 -14.26
CA VAL A 111 1.42 2.21 -14.80
C VAL A 111 0.10 1.88 -15.51
N ALA A 112 0.05 0.82 -16.30
CA ALA A 112 -1.18 0.37 -16.96
C ALA A 112 -2.30 0.07 -15.95
N ILE A 113 -1.99 -0.54 -14.80
CA ILE A 113 -2.97 -0.84 -13.76
C ILE A 113 -3.39 0.41 -12.99
N VAL A 114 -2.50 1.37 -12.74
CA VAL A 114 -2.89 2.64 -12.12
C VAL A 114 -3.86 3.41 -13.01
N TRP A 115 -3.61 3.45 -14.33
CA TRP A 115 -4.56 4.04 -15.25
C TRP A 115 -5.89 3.29 -15.29
N PHE A 116 -5.88 1.95 -15.37
CA PHE A 116 -7.11 1.16 -15.27
C PHE A 116 -7.87 1.44 -13.96
N GLY A 117 -7.13 1.53 -12.86
CA GLY A 117 -7.63 1.90 -11.55
C GLY A 117 -8.33 3.25 -11.53
N GLY A 118 -7.71 4.27 -12.12
CA GLY A 118 -8.31 5.59 -12.30
C GLY A 118 -9.66 5.54 -13.02
N GLN A 119 -9.86 4.58 -13.94
CA GLN A 119 -11.15 4.36 -14.61
C GLN A 119 -12.15 3.61 -13.75
N ALA A 120 -11.69 2.62 -12.98
CA ALA A 120 -12.56 1.73 -12.23
C ALA A 120 -12.85 2.21 -10.79
N GLN A 121 -12.25 3.32 -10.34
CA GLN A 121 -12.26 3.76 -8.94
C GLN A 121 -13.36 4.73 -8.53
N SER A 122 -14.17 5.28 -9.44
CA SER A 122 -15.30 6.15 -9.05
C SER A 122 -16.51 5.38 -8.48
N LEU A 123 -16.32 4.11 -8.12
CA LEU A 123 -17.38 3.12 -8.00
C LEU A 123 -17.43 2.60 -6.56
N SER A 124 -18.06 3.38 -5.69
CA SER A 124 -18.36 2.99 -4.32
C SER A 124 -19.50 1.97 -4.29
N MET A 125 -19.13 0.70 -4.08
CA MET A 125 -19.82 -0.38 -3.35
C MET A 125 -21.29 -0.74 -3.63
N CYS A 126 -22.02 -0.07 -4.53
CA CYS A 126 -23.35 -0.49 -4.99
C CYS A 126 -23.39 -0.41 -6.52
N TRP A 127 -23.12 -1.53 -7.17
CA TRP A 127 -23.17 -1.62 -8.62
C TRP A 127 -24.58 -1.94 -9.06
N THR A 128 -25.19 -1.06 -9.84
CA THR A 128 -26.39 -1.38 -10.63
C THR A 128 -25.99 -1.83 -12.02
N TRP A 129 -26.89 -2.50 -12.73
CA TRP A 129 -26.71 -2.88 -14.14
C TRP A 129 -26.26 -1.71 -15.04
N ASP A 130 -26.77 -0.51 -14.78
CA ASP A 130 -26.43 0.69 -15.54
C ASP A 130 -24.95 1.06 -15.37
N HIS A 131 -24.41 0.97 -14.16
CA HIS A 131 -22.98 1.24 -13.89
C HIS A 131 -22.07 0.28 -14.67
N TYR A 132 -22.46 -1.00 -14.76
CA TYR A 132 -21.70 -1.97 -15.55
C TYR A 132 -21.76 -1.66 -17.05
N THR A 133 -22.91 -1.20 -17.53
CA THR A 133 -23.11 -0.84 -18.94
C THR A 133 -22.28 0.39 -19.31
N GLU A 134 -22.30 1.42 -18.48
CA GLU A 134 -21.49 2.62 -18.65
C GLU A 134 -19.98 2.29 -18.62
N LEU A 135 -19.53 1.46 -17.68
CA LEU A 135 -18.12 1.05 -17.59
C LEU A 135 -17.67 0.32 -18.87
N LYS A 136 -18.49 -0.60 -19.38
CA LYS A 136 -18.22 -1.31 -20.64
C LYS A 136 -18.11 -0.34 -21.82
N GLN A 137 -19.02 0.63 -21.91
CA GLN A 137 -18.99 1.65 -22.96
C GLN A 137 -17.74 2.53 -22.86
N HIS A 138 -17.37 2.94 -21.65
CA HIS A 138 -16.15 3.71 -21.41
C HIS A 138 -14.89 2.95 -21.81
N LEU A 139 -14.78 1.66 -21.43
CA LEU A 139 -13.66 0.82 -21.86
C LEU A 139 -13.61 0.68 -23.40
N LYS A 140 -14.77 0.50 -24.07
CA LYS A 140 -14.85 0.47 -25.54
C LYS A 140 -14.37 1.77 -26.15
N LEU A 141 -14.80 2.92 -25.62
CA LEU A 141 -14.37 4.24 -26.08
C LEU A 141 -12.84 4.39 -26.00
N MET A 142 -12.23 3.96 -24.90
CA MET A 142 -10.78 4.04 -24.68
C MET A 142 -9.98 3.11 -25.58
N ILE A 143 -10.51 1.93 -25.88
CA ILE A 143 -9.90 0.98 -26.82
C ILE A 143 -9.94 1.55 -28.24
N THR A 144 -11.04 2.18 -28.64
CA THR A 144 -11.21 2.76 -29.98
C THR A 144 -10.46 4.08 -30.15
N ASN A 145 -10.31 4.88 -29.09
CA ASN A 145 -9.65 6.18 -29.12
C ASN A 145 -8.54 6.30 -28.05
N PRO A 146 -7.38 5.63 -28.22
CA PRO A 146 -6.29 5.64 -27.22
C PRO A 146 -5.75 7.03 -26.88
N GLU A 147 -5.83 7.98 -27.82
CA GLU A 147 -5.41 9.39 -27.64
C GLU A 147 -6.11 10.08 -26.45
N LEU A 148 -7.25 9.57 -25.99
CA LEU A 148 -7.95 10.10 -24.81
C LEU A 148 -7.18 9.90 -23.50
N ILE A 149 -6.22 8.96 -23.45
CA ILE A 149 -5.34 8.69 -22.29
C ILE A 149 -3.89 8.98 -22.61
N PHE A 150 -3.49 8.80 -23.88
CA PHE A 150 -2.10 8.88 -24.31
C PHE A 150 -1.75 10.16 -25.08
N GLY A 151 -2.73 10.99 -25.42
CA GLY A 151 -2.53 12.19 -26.22
C GLY A 151 -1.73 13.26 -25.48
N ALA A 152 -1.20 14.23 -26.23
CA ALA A 152 -0.40 15.32 -25.66
C ALA A 152 -1.17 16.25 -24.72
N ASN A 153 -2.51 16.31 -24.84
CA ASN A 153 -3.41 17.16 -24.05
C ASN A 153 -4.55 16.36 -23.42
N VAL A 154 -4.21 15.41 -22.55
CA VAL A 154 -5.20 14.57 -21.85
C VAL A 154 -5.94 15.40 -20.81
N ALA A 155 -7.22 15.69 -21.07
CA ALA A 155 -8.10 16.30 -20.08
C ALA A 155 -8.57 15.23 -19.07
N PRO A 156 -8.41 15.44 -17.74
CA PRO A 156 -8.88 14.48 -16.73
C PRO A 156 -10.36 14.09 -16.88
N LYS A 157 -11.19 15.01 -17.40
CA LYS A 157 -12.63 14.81 -17.63
C LYS A 157 -12.94 13.80 -18.75
N THR A 158 -12.09 13.67 -19.76
CA THR A 158 -12.24 12.68 -20.83
C THR A 158 -11.49 11.38 -20.52
N ALA A 159 -10.44 11.49 -19.70
CA ALA A 159 -9.66 10.35 -19.28
C ALA A 159 -10.40 9.48 -18.25
N CYS A 160 -10.94 10.05 -17.18
CA CYS A 160 -11.50 9.27 -16.07
C CYS A 160 -12.98 8.91 -16.30
N PHE A 161 -13.40 7.74 -15.80
CA PHE A 161 -14.79 7.26 -15.90
C PHE A 161 -15.80 8.22 -15.25
N GLY A 162 -16.93 8.44 -15.91
CA GLY A 162 -17.97 9.37 -15.43
C GLY A 162 -17.56 10.84 -15.40
N GLY A 163 -16.42 11.21 -16.01
CA GLY A 163 -15.91 12.59 -16.03
C GLY A 163 -15.48 13.12 -14.66
N ARG A 164 -15.31 12.24 -13.66
CA ARG A 164 -14.88 12.59 -12.31
C ARG A 164 -13.35 12.64 -12.24
N LEU A 165 -12.80 13.41 -11.30
CA LEU A 165 -11.35 13.37 -11.05
C LEU A 165 -10.96 11.96 -10.61
N CYS A 166 -9.90 11.42 -11.22
CA CYS A 166 -9.30 10.17 -10.78
C CYS A 166 -8.92 10.28 -9.28
N PHE A 167 -9.28 9.26 -8.48
CA PHE A 167 -9.29 9.32 -7.02
C PHE A 167 -7.92 9.65 -6.39
N ASN A 168 -6.82 9.24 -7.06
CA ASN A 168 -5.46 9.53 -6.63
C ASN A 168 -4.70 10.34 -7.71
N PRO A 169 -4.82 11.68 -7.70
CA PRO A 169 -4.16 12.53 -8.71
C PRO A 169 -2.62 12.47 -8.62
N ALA A 170 -2.06 12.21 -7.45
CA ALA A 170 -0.60 12.08 -7.27
C ALA A 170 -0.06 10.83 -7.99
N ALA A 171 -0.72 9.68 -7.83
CA ALA A 171 -0.36 8.46 -8.54
C ALA A 171 -0.52 8.60 -10.06
N MET A 172 -1.59 9.27 -10.52
CA MET A 172 -1.79 9.57 -11.94
C MET A 172 -0.69 10.49 -12.49
N ALA A 173 -0.29 11.53 -11.77
CA ALA A 173 0.80 12.41 -12.18
C ALA A 173 2.13 11.65 -12.26
N ALA A 174 2.42 10.77 -11.30
CA ALA A 174 3.60 9.91 -11.32
C ALA A 174 3.59 8.95 -12.53
N ALA A 175 2.41 8.36 -12.85
CA ALA A 175 2.20 7.55 -14.04
C ALA A 175 2.50 8.32 -15.33
N PHE A 176 1.93 9.53 -15.51
CA PHE A 176 2.20 10.37 -16.69
C PHE A 176 3.67 10.75 -16.83
N LYS A 177 4.34 11.09 -15.72
CA LYS A 177 5.78 11.38 -15.72
C LYS A 177 6.61 10.21 -16.22
N LEU A 178 6.21 8.97 -15.90
CA LEU A 178 6.90 7.76 -16.32
C LEU A 178 6.51 7.31 -17.72
N ALA A 179 5.30 7.63 -18.18
CA ALA A 179 4.71 7.14 -19.43
C ALA A 179 5.61 7.36 -20.66
N SER A 180 6.23 8.55 -20.77
CA SER A 180 7.13 8.89 -21.88
C SER A 180 8.36 7.97 -22.00
N LYS A 181 8.73 7.26 -20.92
CA LYS A 181 9.90 6.37 -20.86
C LYS A 181 9.53 4.89 -21.09
N LEU A 182 8.25 4.57 -21.29
CA LEU A 182 7.75 3.21 -21.33
C LEU A 182 7.21 2.89 -22.74
N GLU A 183 8.07 2.35 -23.59
CA GLU A 183 7.83 2.10 -25.02
C GLU A 183 6.55 1.26 -25.30
N HIS A 184 6.24 0.29 -24.45
CA HIS A 184 5.12 -0.63 -24.65
C HIS A 184 3.89 -0.31 -23.81
N LEU A 185 3.83 0.89 -23.23
CA LEU A 185 2.77 1.24 -22.30
C LEU A 185 1.39 1.32 -22.95
N CYS A 186 1.29 1.94 -24.13
CA CYS A 186 0.06 1.99 -24.90
C CYS A 186 -0.49 0.60 -25.24
N PRO A 187 0.25 -0.28 -25.95
CA PRO A 187 -0.27 -1.61 -26.30
C PRO A 187 -0.58 -2.49 -25.08
N ILE A 188 0.16 -2.37 -23.97
CA ILE A 188 -0.12 -3.13 -22.74
C ILE A 188 -1.40 -2.63 -22.05
N THR A 189 -1.63 -1.32 -22.01
CA THR A 189 -2.84 -0.75 -21.40
C THR A 189 -4.09 -1.06 -22.22
N LEU A 190 -4.00 -0.94 -23.55
CA LEU A 190 -5.10 -1.29 -24.46
C LEU A 190 -5.43 -2.78 -24.41
N ALA A 191 -4.41 -3.63 -24.30
CA ALA A 191 -4.63 -5.01 -23.94
C ALA A 191 -5.40 -5.03 -22.62
N LEU A 192 -4.83 -4.65 -21.47
CA LEU A 192 -5.50 -4.71 -20.17
C LEU A 192 -7.01 -4.33 -20.20
N PHE A 193 -7.36 -3.22 -20.86
CA PHE A 193 -8.75 -2.79 -21.04
C PHE A 193 -9.63 -3.76 -21.83
N GLN A 194 -9.15 -4.28 -22.96
CA GLN A 194 -9.91 -5.23 -23.75
C GLN A 194 -10.15 -6.56 -22.99
N GLY A 195 -9.21 -6.97 -22.13
CA GLY A 195 -9.36 -8.18 -21.31
C GLY A 195 -10.30 -7.94 -20.14
N ALA A 196 -10.20 -6.78 -19.51
CA ALA A 196 -11.15 -6.33 -18.51
C ALA A 196 -12.57 -6.26 -19.10
N LEU A 197 -12.74 -5.69 -20.30
CA LEU A 197 -14.01 -5.61 -21.00
C LEU A 197 -14.61 -7.00 -21.23
N ASN A 198 -13.85 -7.93 -21.79
CA ASN A 198 -14.30 -9.31 -22.00
C ASN A 198 -14.74 -9.97 -20.68
N LYS A 199 -13.99 -9.72 -19.59
CA LYS A 199 -14.36 -10.23 -18.27
C LYS A 199 -15.61 -9.59 -17.72
N TRP A 200 -15.75 -8.27 -17.80
CA TRP A 200 -16.98 -7.58 -17.40
C TRP A 200 -18.19 -8.04 -18.20
N GLU A 201 -18.05 -8.27 -19.51
CA GLU A 201 -19.11 -8.83 -20.35
C GLU A 201 -19.57 -10.21 -19.86
N SER A 202 -18.63 -11.09 -19.48
CA SER A 202 -18.97 -12.41 -18.90
C SER A 202 -19.46 -12.36 -17.45
N PHE A 203 -18.91 -11.49 -16.61
CA PHE A 203 -19.17 -11.44 -15.17
C PHE A 203 -20.53 -10.81 -14.84
N THR A 204 -20.98 -9.89 -15.68
CA THR A 204 -22.20 -9.12 -15.40
C THR A 204 -23.46 -9.76 -15.96
N THR A 205 -23.37 -10.92 -16.63
CA THR A 205 -24.54 -11.60 -17.21
C THR A 205 -25.60 -11.93 -16.16
N GLU A 206 -25.18 -12.29 -14.95
CA GLU A 206 -26.08 -12.60 -13.83
C GLU A 206 -26.82 -11.37 -13.29
N TYR A 207 -26.28 -10.17 -13.53
CA TYR A 207 -26.82 -8.87 -13.10
C TYR A 207 -27.67 -8.19 -14.18
N ALA A 208 -27.78 -8.78 -15.38
CA ALA A 208 -28.61 -8.24 -16.45
C ALA A 208 -30.10 -8.34 -16.09
N PRO A 209 -30.98 -7.50 -16.66
CA PRO A 209 -32.42 -7.64 -16.48
C PRO A 209 -32.88 -9.06 -16.82
N GLY A 210 -33.54 -9.74 -15.88
CA GLY A 210 -33.93 -11.16 -15.99
C GLY A 210 -32.81 -12.17 -15.71
N GLY A 211 -31.65 -11.72 -15.22
CA GLY A 211 -30.55 -12.57 -14.75
C GLY A 211 -30.77 -13.06 -13.31
N THR A 212 -29.96 -14.04 -12.88
CA THR A 212 -30.15 -14.71 -11.58
C THR A 212 -30.07 -13.77 -10.38
N ILE A 213 -29.20 -12.75 -10.42
CA ILE A 213 -29.08 -11.77 -9.33
C ILE A 213 -30.19 -10.71 -9.42
N ASP A 214 -30.61 -10.33 -10.62
CA ASP A 214 -31.73 -9.39 -10.84
C ASP A 214 -33.07 -10.00 -10.39
N GLN A 215 -33.21 -11.33 -10.50
CA GLN A 215 -34.39 -12.09 -10.09
C GLN A 215 -34.36 -12.57 -8.63
N ALA A 216 -33.26 -12.34 -7.91
CA ALA A 216 -33.13 -12.79 -6.54
C ALA A 216 -34.15 -12.10 -5.63
N SER A 217 -34.77 -12.88 -4.76
CA SER A 217 -35.70 -12.37 -3.76
C SER A 217 -34.99 -11.52 -2.70
N THR A 218 -35.75 -10.69 -1.99
CA THR A 218 -35.22 -9.90 -0.87
C THR A 218 -34.58 -10.81 0.19
N GLU A 219 -35.20 -11.96 0.45
CA GLU A 219 -34.73 -12.96 1.39
C GLU A 219 -33.39 -13.60 0.95
N GLU A 220 -33.20 -13.83 -0.35
CA GLU A 220 -31.93 -14.32 -0.91
C GLU A 220 -30.84 -13.25 -0.86
N HIS A 221 -31.17 -11.99 -1.11
CA HIS A 221 -30.25 -10.88 -0.95
C HIS A 221 -29.79 -10.69 0.50
N ASP A 222 -30.71 -10.79 1.46
CA ASP A 222 -30.42 -10.70 2.88
C ASP A 222 -29.60 -11.91 3.37
N ALA A 223 -29.90 -13.11 2.87
CA ALA A 223 -29.11 -14.31 3.17
C ALA A 223 -27.71 -14.29 2.55
N ALA A 224 -27.55 -13.67 1.38
CA ALA A 224 -26.26 -13.48 0.71
C ALA A 224 -25.44 -12.34 1.31
N TRP A 225 -26.06 -11.47 2.13
CA TRP A 225 -25.37 -10.38 2.78
C TRP A 225 -24.30 -10.93 3.74
N MET A 226 -23.04 -10.63 3.45
CA MET A 226 -21.93 -10.88 4.35
C MET A 226 -21.32 -9.56 4.79
N PRO A 227 -21.02 -9.38 6.09
CA PRO A 227 -20.27 -8.23 6.55
C PRO A 227 -18.90 -8.23 5.86
N ALA A 228 -18.44 -7.05 5.45
CA ALA A 228 -17.21 -6.88 4.67
C ALA A 228 -15.92 -7.33 5.41
N ILE A 229 -16.02 -7.76 6.67
CA ILE A 229 -14.90 -8.18 7.51
C ILE A 229 -15.33 -9.37 8.39
N ASN A 230 -14.65 -10.51 8.23
CA ASN A 230 -14.59 -11.57 9.25
C ASN A 230 -13.72 -11.07 10.42
N ASP A 231 -14.31 -10.31 11.34
CA ASP A 231 -13.62 -9.77 12.52
C ASP A 231 -13.95 -10.54 13.82
N ALA A 232 -14.95 -11.43 13.78
CA ALA A 232 -15.37 -12.22 14.93
C ALA A 232 -14.33 -13.25 15.41
N ASN A 233 -13.29 -13.55 14.61
CA ASN A 233 -12.36 -14.66 14.86
C ASN A 233 -10.92 -14.23 15.24
N LYS A 234 -10.68 -12.99 15.67
CA LYS A 234 -9.31 -12.49 15.90
C LYS A 234 -9.05 -12.20 17.38
N GLY A 235 -7.99 -12.83 17.93
CA GLY A 235 -7.48 -12.63 19.30
C GLY A 235 -6.95 -11.22 19.59
N ALA A 236 -5.86 -11.06 20.35
CA ALA A 236 -5.33 -9.75 20.77
C ALA A 236 -5.19 -8.70 19.63
N LEU A 237 -4.89 -9.14 18.40
CA LEU A 237 -4.83 -8.30 17.20
C LEU A 237 -6.21 -7.81 16.73
N GLY A 238 -7.28 -8.58 16.92
CA GLY A 238 -8.66 -8.17 16.68
C GLY A 238 -9.11 -7.08 17.65
N ILE A 239 -8.78 -7.25 18.94
CA ILE A 239 -9.03 -6.24 19.99
C ILE A 239 -8.30 -4.92 19.66
N PHE A 240 -7.04 -5.00 19.22
CA PHE A 240 -6.30 -3.83 18.75
C PHE A 240 -6.98 -3.15 17.55
N ARG A 241 -7.40 -3.91 16.54
CA ARG A 241 -8.06 -3.38 15.34
C ARG A 241 -9.39 -2.69 15.67
N LEU A 242 -10.22 -3.30 16.52
CA LEU A 242 -11.47 -2.70 16.98
C LEU A 242 -11.21 -1.40 17.74
N ARG A 243 -10.23 -1.39 18.66
CA ARG A 243 -9.86 -0.17 19.38
C ARG A 243 -9.30 0.91 18.46
N ALA A 244 -8.51 0.55 17.45
CA ALA A 244 -7.99 1.50 16.47
C ALA A 244 -9.08 2.07 15.55
N GLN A 245 -10.18 1.34 15.33
CA GLN A 245 -11.35 1.85 14.61
C GLN A 245 -12.22 2.75 15.49
N ASP A 246 -12.51 2.34 16.72
CA ASP A 246 -13.31 3.12 17.69
C ASP A 246 -12.58 4.39 18.14
N LYS A 247 -11.25 4.31 18.27
CA LYS A 247 -10.37 5.37 18.74
C LYS A 247 -9.18 5.54 17.78
N PRO A 248 -9.39 6.16 16.60
CA PRO A 248 -8.35 6.29 15.58
C PRO A 248 -7.16 7.17 15.99
N THR A 249 -7.31 7.96 17.05
CA THR A 249 -6.24 8.78 17.63
C THR A 249 -5.46 8.08 18.74
N LEU A 250 -5.81 6.83 19.07
CA LEU A 250 -5.16 6.06 20.12
C LEU A 250 -3.76 5.61 19.66
N SER A 251 -2.73 6.05 20.37
CA SER A 251 -1.35 5.64 20.10
C SER A 251 -1.09 4.18 20.52
N MET A 252 -0.01 3.56 20.04
CA MET A 252 0.33 2.19 20.44
C MET A 252 0.72 2.12 21.92
N HIS A 253 1.39 3.14 22.43
CA HIS A 253 1.71 3.35 23.82
C HIS A 253 0.45 3.44 24.66
N GLN A 254 -0.55 4.22 24.24
CA GLN A 254 -1.84 4.30 24.92
C GLN A 254 -2.57 2.95 24.86
N HIS A 255 -2.55 2.24 23.74
CA HIS A 255 -3.12 0.89 23.65
C HIS A 255 -2.45 -0.10 24.61
N ASN A 256 -1.12 -0.10 24.66
CA ASN A 256 -0.36 -0.97 25.55
C ASN A 256 -0.60 -0.62 27.02
N ALA A 257 -0.63 0.67 27.36
CA ALA A 257 -0.95 1.15 28.70
C ALA A 257 -2.37 0.71 29.13
N ILE A 258 -3.38 0.85 28.26
CA ILE A 258 -4.75 0.38 28.55
C ILE A 258 -4.78 -1.14 28.70
N THR A 259 -4.12 -1.87 27.81
CA THR A 259 -4.08 -3.34 27.87
C THR A 259 -3.40 -3.82 29.14
N GLN A 260 -2.29 -3.18 29.55
CA GLN A 260 -1.58 -3.48 30.79
C GLN A 260 -2.39 -3.08 32.03
N PHE A 261 -3.06 -1.92 32.00
CA PHE A 261 -3.96 -1.48 33.06
C PHE A 261 -5.11 -2.48 33.30
N CYS A 262 -5.71 -2.98 32.22
CA CYS A 262 -6.73 -4.03 32.30
C CYS A 262 -6.15 -5.37 32.73
N HIS A 263 -4.97 -5.77 32.25
CA HIS A 263 -4.36 -7.06 32.57
C HIS A 263 -3.91 -7.15 34.04
N ASN A 264 -3.45 -6.03 34.60
CA ASN A 264 -2.97 -5.94 35.98
C ASN A 264 -4.08 -5.58 36.97
N ASP A 265 -5.36 -5.57 36.56
CA ASP A 265 -6.51 -5.14 37.35
C ASP A 265 -6.28 -3.80 38.07
N THR A 266 -5.55 -2.88 37.42
CA THR A 266 -5.10 -1.62 38.03
C THR A 266 -6.27 -0.69 38.36
N GLN A 267 -7.45 -0.94 37.79
CA GLN A 267 -8.69 -0.26 38.16
C GLN A 267 -9.01 -0.41 39.65
N LEU A 268 -8.83 -1.60 40.24
CA LEU A 268 -9.10 -1.83 41.67
C LEU A 268 -8.20 -1.00 42.57
N PHE A 269 -6.94 -0.84 42.18
CA PHE A 269 -5.99 0.02 42.89
C PHE A 269 -6.39 1.49 42.77
N VAL A 270 -6.73 1.96 41.57
CA VAL A 270 -7.17 3.34 41.33
C VAL A 270 -8.43 3.64 42.14
N ASP A 271 -9.44 2.77 42.10
CA ASP A 271 -10.71 2.96 42.82
C ASP A 271 -10.50 3.02 44.35
N ALA A 272 -9.52 2.28 44.87
CA ALA A 272 -9.22 2.23 46.30
C ALA A 272 -8.34 3.37 46.82
N THR A 273 -7.54 4.00 45.95
CA THR A 273 -6.45 4.90 46.37
C THR A 273 -6.50 6.30 45.77
N PHE A 274 -7.12 6.50 44.61
CA PHE A 274 -7.13 7.81 43.94
C PHE A 274 -8.24 8.70 44.49
N THR A 275 -7.87 9.95 44.78
CA THR A 275 -8.80 11.04 45.04
C THR A 275 -9.03 11.87 43.76
N SER A 276 -9.99 12.80 43.79
CA SER A 276 -10.24 13.70 42.65
C SER A 276 -9.02 14.54 42.25
N GLU A 277 -8.14 14.87 43.21
CA GLU A 277 -6.90 15.61 42.94
C GLU A 277 -5.89 14.75 42.18
N ASP A 278 -5.78 13.47 42.54
CA ASP A 278 -4.92 12.49 41.85
C ASP A 278 -5.37 12.25 40.40
N PHE A 279 -6.69 12.24 40.15
CA PHE A 279 -7.21 12.18 38.78
C PHE A 279 -6.85 13.43 37.96
N CYS A 280 -7.01 14.63 38.53
CA CYS A 280 -6.61 15.88 37.87
C CYS A 280 -5.11 15.89 37.56
N HIS A 281 -4.28 15.44 38.50
CA HIS A 281 -2.84 15.34 38.32
C HIS A 281 -2.47 14.31 37.24
N ALA A 282 -3.07 13.11 37.25
CA ALA A 282 -2.85 12.10 36.23
C ALA A 282 -3.25 12.59 34.83
N MET A 283 -4.38 13.29 34.69
CA MET A 283 -4.81 13.87 33.42
C MET A 283 -3.85 14.97 32.92
N HIS A 284 -3.26 15.75 33.83
CA HIS A 284 -2.22 16.72 33.48
C HIS A 284 -0.97 16.02 32.96
N LEU A 285 -0.49 14.99 33.67
CA LEU A 285 0.66 14.19 33.27
C LEU A 285 0.47 13.52 31.91
N VAL A 286 -0.73 12.96 31.64
CA VAL A 286 -1.03 12.36 30.33
C VAL A 286 -0.94 13.40 29.21
N ARG A 287 -1.45 14.62 29.42
CA ARG A 287 -1.34 15.70 28.42
C ARG A 287 0.10 16.15 28.20
N GLU A 288 0.89 16.25 29.27
CA GLU A 288 2.33 16.54 29.15
C GLU A 288 3.03 15.44 28.35
N ILE A 289 2.81 14.17 28.69
CA ILE A 289 3.35 13.00 28.00
C ILE A 289 2.94 13.00 26.52
N ASP A 290 1.66 13.20 26.20
CA ASP A 290 1.19 13.25 24.81
C ASP A 290 1.82 14.43 24.04
N SER A 291 1.95 15.60 24.69
CA SER A 291 2.56 16.80 24.08
C SER A 291 4.05 16.63 23.75
N THR A 292 4.74 15.69 24.42
CA THR A 292 6.16 15.43 24.15
C THR A 292 6.40 14.66 22.86
N GLY A 293 5.37 14.07 22.24
CA GLY A 293 5.52 13.30 21.01
C GLY A 293 6.42 12.07 21.17
N LEU A 294 6.41 11.44 22.35
CA LEU A 294 7.31 10.34 22.74
C LEU A 294 7.41 9.20 21.71
N GLU A 295 6.30 8.75 21.12
CA GLU A 295 6.35 7.70 20.10
C GLU A 295 7.08 8.15 18.83
N LYS A 296 6.77 9.35 18.34
CA LYS A 296 7.43 9.92 17.17
C LYS A 296 8.93 10.11 17.42
N LYS A 297 9.29 10.57 18.63
CA LYS A 297 10.68 10.69 19.06
C LYS A 297 11.37 9.31 19.12
N CYS A 298 10.70 8.29 19.67
CA CYS A 298 11.24 6.93 19.73
C CYS A 298 11.46 6.33 18.34
N HIS A 299 10.48 6.45 17.43
CA HIS A 299 10.64 6.01 16.04
C HIS A 299 11.80 6.72 15.34
N LEU A 300 11.92 8.04 15.55
CA LEU A 300 13.00 8.85 15.00
C LEU A 300 14.36 8.41 15.53
N GLU A 301 14.50 8.21 16.85
CA GLU A 301 15.75 7.76 17.48
C GLU A 301 16.17 6.38 16.97
N ILE A 302 15.23 5.45 16.81
CA ILE A 302 15.50 4.13 16.24
C ILE A 302 16.03 4.26 14.81
N ILE A 303 15.34 5.02 13.95
CA ILE A 303 15.76 5.16 12.54
C ILE A 303 17.10 5.91 12.44
N GLN A 304 17.32 6.97 13.22
CA GLN A 304 18.59 7.70 13.23
C GLN A 304 19.76 6.82 13.70
N HIS A 305 19.55 6.00 14.72
CA HIS A 305 20.54 5.04 15.18
C HIS A 305 20.89 4.04 14.06
N GLU A 306 19.87 3.45 13.43
CA GLU A 306 20.06 2.49 12.33
C GLU A 306 20.71 3.14 11.10
N GLU A 307 20.35 4.38 10.75
CA GLU A 307 20.99 5.14 9.67
C GLU A 307 22.46 5.41 9.98
N GLY A 308 22.80 5.76 11.22
CA GLY A 308 24.18 5.96 11.66
C GLY A 308 25.00 4.67 11.55
N GLU A 309 24.44 3.52 11.96
CA GLU A 309 25.10 2.22 11.80
C GLU A 309 25.34 1.88 10.32
N VAL A 310 24.35 2.12 9.46
CA VAL A 310 24.46 1.90 8.01
C VAL A 310 25.51 2.81 7.39
N GLN A 311 25.58 4.09 7.78
CA GLN A 311 26.59 5.03 7.28
C GLN A 311 28.00 4.63 7.70
N ALA A 312 28.21 4.29 8.98
CA ALA A 312 29.51 3.83 9.48
C ALA A 312 29.95 2.51 8.82
N LYS A 313 28.99 1.65 8.46
CA LYS A 313 29.23 0.45 7.66
C LYS A 313 29.67 0.81 6.24
N ARG A 314 28.96 1.72 5.55
CA ARG A 314 29.30 2.20 4.19
C ARG A 314 30.69 2.84 4.13
N GLN A 315 31.05 3.67 5.11
CA GLN A 315 32.37 4.30 5.20
C GLN A 315 33.50 3.27 5.30
N ARG A 316 33.38 2.29 6.21
CA ARG A 316 34.38 1.21 6.37
C ARG A 316 34.60 0.41 5.09
N VAL A 317 33.55 0.18 4.29
CA VAL A 317 33.68 -0.51 3.00
C VAL A 317 34.36 0.36 1.94
N ALA A 318 34.05 1.66 1.92
CA ALA A 318 34.70 2.61 1.00
C ALA A 318 36.20 2.73 1.31
N GLU A 319 36.58 2.90 2.58
CA GLU A 319 37.98 2.95 3.03
C GLU A 319 38.75 1.66 2.68
N ALA A 320 38.13 0.48 2.85
CA ALA A 320 38.74 -0.79 2.47
C ALA A 320 38.94 -0.93 0.95
N ALA A 321 38.02 -0.39 0.13
CA ALA A 321 38.15 -0.39 -1.32
C ALA A 321 39.27 0.56 -1.79
N GLU A 322 39.39 1.74 -1.19
CA GLU A 322 40.44 2.72 -1.48
C GLU A 322 41.83 2.16 -1.10
N GLY A 323 41.98 1.58 0.09
CA GLY A 323 43.24 0.95 0.52
C GLY A 323 43.68 -0.22 -0.37
N SER A 324 42.74 -0.99 -0.91
CA SER A 324 43.05 -2.07 -1.88
C SER A 324 43.46 -1.56 -3.27
N THR A 325 43.14 -0.31 -3.59
CA THR A 325 43.48 0.31 -4.88
C THR A 325 44.89 0.93 -4.83
N GLU A 326 45.31 1.47 -3.68
CA GLU A 326 46.66 2.01 -3.47
C GLU A 326 47.76 0.92 -3.39
N GLU A 327 47.45 -0.30 -2.93
CA GLU A 327 48.41 -1.42 -2.94
C GLU A 327 48.62 -2.05 -4.34
N GLY A 328 47.80 -1.69 -5.33
CA GLY A 328 47.85 -2.20 -6.69
C GLY A 328 48.65 -1.37 -7.70
N GLU A 329 49.16 -0.20 -7.30
CA GLU A 329 49.96 0.67 -8.18
C GLU A 329 51.45 0.27 -8.10
N PRO A 330 52.08 -0.21 -9.20
CA PRO A 330 53.45 -0.68 -9.15
C PRO A 330 54.39 0.51 -8.92
N ARG A 331 55.16 0.48 -7.83
CA ARG A 331 56.28 1.41 -7.61
C ARG A 331 57.27 1.21 -8.76
N GLY A 332 57.41 2.24 -9.58
CA GLY A 332 58.29 2.28 -10.77
C GLY A 332 59.77 2.15 -10.47
#